data_AF-A0A0G0SBY2-F1
#
_entry.id   AF-A0A0G0SBY2-F1
#
_cell.length_a   1.000
_cell.length_b   1.000
_cell.length_c   1.000
_cell.angle_alpha   90.00
_cell.angle_beta   90.00
_cell.angle_gamma   90.00
#
_symmetry.space_group_name_H-M   'P 1'
#
loop_
_entity.id
_entity.type
_entity.pdbx_description
1 polymer ?
#
loop_
_entity_poly.entity_id
_entity_poly.type
_entity_poly.pdbx_seq_one_letter_code
_entity_poly.pdbx_strand_id
1 'polypeptide(L)'
;MAREVRKLLYSSHNGGKYDDIKKIIENAPDEYVKIAEEWRQENFVMAVSVLYFLHDKESRPDFLFPWLFHLLQHEKGNIRYAAVRMLGNELGPLTVHIRCPDYKQSKLKSERSDFILQNLYIALNNLLVDLWEPKYKKYKYVSSLPSGSYKSIQMVLSRLEYDCEEQYMIKLRQKLNICSPASIPVP
;
A
#
# COMPACT_ATOMS: atom_id res chain seq x y z
N MET A 1 17.17 -2.56 -1.32
CA MET A 1 16.70 -2.54 -2.72
C MET A 1 16.00 -1.25 -3.13
N ALA A 2 14.68 -1.03 -2.96
CA ALA A 2 14.00 0.14 -3.57
C ALA A 2 14.53 1.52 -3.11
N ARG A 3 14.90 1.68 -1.84
CA ARG A 3 15.49 2.92 -1.31
C ARG A 3 16.92 3.17 -1.79
N GLU A 4 17.68 2.11 -2.06
CA GLU A 4 19.06 2.22 -2.58
C GLU A 4 19.05 2.56 -4.06
N VAL A 5 18.12 1.99 -4.83
CA VAL A 5 17.89 2.36 -6.23
C VAL A 5 17.45 3.83 -6.33
N ARG A 6 16.56 4.30 -5.44
CA ARG A 6 16.22 5.73 -5.31
C ARG A 6 17.45 6.57 -5.01
N LYS A 7 18.18 6.27 -3.93
CA LYS A 7 19.40 7.01 -3.56
C LYS A 7 20.43 7.05 -4.68
N LEU A 8 20.63 5.95 -5.41
CA LEU A 8 21.52 5.88 -6.57
C LEU A 8 21.05 6.80 -7.70
N LEU A 9 19.77 6.79 -8.03
CA LEU A 9 19.17 7.66 -9.06
C LEU A 9 19.27 9.15 -8.70
N TYR A 10 19.11 9.49 -7.42
CA TYR A 10 19.22 10.87 -6.95
C TYR A 10 20.67 11.33 -6.68
N SER A 11 21.61 10.40 -6.45
CA SER A 11 23.05 10.70 -6.34
C SER A 11 23.75 10.87 -7.70
N SER A 12 23.10 10.40 -8.78
CA SER A 12 23.52 10.65 -10.16
C SER A 12 23.36 12.14 -10.47
N HIS A 13 24.44 12.80 -10.89
CA HIS A 13 24.58 14.25 -11.10
C HIS A 13 23.64 14.92 -12.14
N ASN A 14 22.53 14.27 -12.55
CA ASN A 14 21.55 14.79 -13.50
C ASN A 14 20.17 14.99 -12.83
N GLY A 15 20.08 16.00 -11.97
CA GLY A 15 18.88 16.30 -11.18
C GLY A 15 17.59 16.55 -11.97
N GLY A 16 17.70 16.96 -13.26
CA GLY A 16 16.54 17.32 -14.08
C GLY A 16 15.93 16.20 -14.93
N LYS A 17 16.57 15.03 -15.07
CA LYS A 17 16.14 14.00 -16.07
C LYS A 17 14.81 13.31 -15.73
N TYR A 18 14.34 13.42 -14.48
CA TYR A 18 13.18 12.67 -13.99
C TYR A 18 12.06 13.55 -13.44
N ASP A 19 12.17 14.87 -13.51
CA ASP A 19 11.19 15.77 -12.89
C ASP A 19 9.80 15.66 -13.53
N ASP A 20 9.74 15.42 -14.84
CA ASP A 20 8.47 15.18 -15.53
C ASP A 20 7.84 13.86 -15.11
N ILE A 21 8.64 12.80 -14.91
CA ILE A 21 8.15 11.51 -14.40
C ILE A 21 7.63 11.65 -12.98
N LYS A 22 8.32 12.42 -12.11
CA LYS A 22 7.85 12.70 -10.75
C LYS A 22 6.50 13.41 -10.79
N LYS A 23 6.35 14.44 -11.62
CA LYS A 23 5.08 15.17 -11.78
C LYS A 23 3.95 14.25 -12.25
N ILE A 24 4.22 13.30 -13.15
CA ILE A 24 3.22 12.32 -13.58
C ILE A 24 2.77 11.44 -12.41
N ILE A 25 3.70 10.96 -11.57
CA ILE A 25 3.36 10.13 -10.40
C ILE A 25 2.59 10.95 -9.37
N GLU A 26 3.01 12.18 -9.11
CA GLU A 26 2.39 13.07 -8.12
C GLU A 26 0.95 13.45 -8.49
N ASN A 27 0.68 13.63 -9.78
CA ASN A 27 -0.66 13.95 -10.30
C ASN A 27 -1.37 12.72 -10.89
N ALA A 28 -0.88 11.50 -10.61
CA ALA A 28 -1.40 10.29 -11.22
C ALA A 28 -2.93 10.10 -11.06
N PRO A 29 -3.55 10.42 -9.91
CA PRO A 29 -5.01 10.35 -9.78
C PRO A 29 -5.74 11.29 -10.76
N ASP A 30 -5.25 12.52 -10.91
CA ASP A 30 -5.86 13.53 -11.77
C ASP A 30 -5.68 13.19 -13.24
N GLU A 31 -4.50 12.69 -13.62
CA GLU A 31 -4.25 12.23 -14.99
C GLU A 31 -5.06 10.96 -15.31
N TYR A 32 -5.22 10.05 -14.36
CA TYR A 32 -6.01 8.82 -14.54
C TYR A 32 -7.47 9.11 -14.91
N VAL A 33 -8.12 10.06 -14.22
CA VAL A 33 -9.53 10.41 -14.45
C VAL A 33 -9.76 11.06 -15.82
N LYS A 34 -8.73 11.70 -16.40
CA LYS A 34 -8.83 12.32 -17.74
C LYS A 34 -8.82 11.30 -18.87
N ILE A 35 -8.38 10.07 -18.62
CA ILE A 35 -8.27 9.03 -19.65
C ILE A 35 -9.64 8.39 -19.84
N ALA A 36 -10.24 8.60 -21.01
CA ALA A 36 -11.54 8.05 -21.34
C ALA A 36 -11.49 6.55 -21.71
N GLU A 37 -10.41 6.10 -22.35
CA GLU A 37 -10.30 4.72 -22.81
C GLU A 37 -9.79 3.78 -21.71
N GLU A 38 -10.56 2.76 -21.36
CA GLU A 38 -10.23 1.78 -20.29
C GLU A 38 -8.85 1.12 -20.48
N TRP A 39 -8.50 0.72 -21.70
CA TRP A 39 -7.20 0.09 -21.97
C TRP A 39 -6.03 1.06 -21.75
N ARG A 40 -6.25 2.37 -21.92
CA ARG A 40 -5.25 3.40 -21.62
C ARG A 40 -5.14 3.65 -20.12
N GLN A 41 -6.25 3.60 -19.39
CA GLN A 41 -6.25 3.67 -17.92
C GLN A 41 -5.44 2.51 -17.33
N GLU A 42 -5.63 1.29 -17.84
CA GLU A 42 -4.86 0.13 -17.43
C GLU A 42 -3.36 0.32 -17.70
N ASN A 43 -3.00 0.71 -18.94
CA ASN A 43 -1.61 0.96 -19.29
C ASN A 43 -0.98 2.07 -18.45
N PHE A 44 -1.74 3.13 -18.15
CA PHE A 44 -1.28 4.23 -17.30
C PHE A 44 -0.96 3.75 -15.89
N VAL A 45 -1.88 3.03 -15.24
CA VAL A 45 -1.67 2.48 -13.89
C VAL A 45 -0.49 1.52 -13.87
N MET A 46 -0.34 0.67 -14.89
CA MET A 46 0.80 -0.24 -15.01
C MET A 46 2.11 0.52 -15.12
N ALA A 47 2.17 1.57 -15.95
CA ALA A 47 3.35 2.43 -16.09
C ALA A 47 3.69 3.15 -14.77
N VAL A 48 2.69 3.74 -14.11
CA VAL A 48 2.87 4.37 -12.79
C VAL A 48 3.40 3.35 -11.79
N SER A 49 2.89 2.12 -11.76
CA SER A 49 3.37 1.10 -10.81
C SER A 49 4.84 0.73 -10.97
N VAL A 50 5.37 0.81 -12.19
CA VAL A 50 6.79 0.58 -12.48
C VAL A 50 7.61 1.77 -12.05
N LEU A 51 7.15 2.99 -12.35
CA LEU A 51 7.89 4.22 -12.06
C LEU A 51 7.67 4.73 -10.63
N TYR A 52 6.73 4.15 -9.89
CA TYR A 52 6.26 4.65 -8.60
C TYR A 52 7.40 4.88 -7.61
N PHE A 53 8.42 4.02 -7.61
CA PHE A 53 9.56 4.18 -6.72
C PHE A 53 10.39 5.45 -6.99
N LEU A 54 10.20 6.15 -8.11
CA LEU A 54 10.90 7.39 -8.44
C LEU A 54 10.35 8.62 -7.69
N HIS A 55 9.23 8.52 -6.98
CA HIS A 55 8.69 9.66 -6.23
C HIS A 55 9.63 10.13 -5.12
N ASP A 56 9.65 11.44 -4.85
CA ASP A 56 10.48 12.09 -3.82
C ASP A 56 9.68 12.48 -2.55
N LYS A 57 8.46 11.97 -2.43
CA LYS A 57 7.60 12.19 -1.26
C LYS A 57 7.99 11.32 -0.05
N GLU A 58 9.27 11.25 0.31
CA GLU A 58 9.71 10.54 1.53
C GLU A 58 9.03 11.10 2.80
N SER A 59 8.71 12.40 2.77
CA SER A 59 8.00 13.07 3.84
C SER A 59 6.49 12.84 3.82
N ARG A 60 5.91 12.10 2.87
CA ARG A 60 4.47 11.74 2.80
C ARG A 60 4.31 10.43 2.01
N PRO A 61 4.80 9.28 2.52
CA PRO A 61 4.82 8.02 1.78
C PRO A 61 3.39 7.47 1.50
N ASP A 62 2.40 7.99 2.21
CA ASP A 62 0.97 7.65 2.11
C ASP A 62 0.19 8.50 1.11
N PHE A 63 0.82 9.45 0.40
CA PHE A 63 0.13 10.44 -0.43
C PHE A 63 -0.76 9.85 -1.54
N LEU A 64 -0.42 8.67 -2.09
CA LEU A 64 -1.25 7.98 -3.08
C LEU A 64 -2.21 6.96 -2.46
N PHE A 65 -2.17 6.69 -1.16
CA PHE A 65 -2.98 5.62 -0.56
C PHE A 65 -4.48 5.75 -0.87
N PRO A 66 -5.11 6.95 -0.82
CA PRO A 66 -6.51 7.10 -1.21
C PRO A 66 -6.79 6.61 -2.64
N TRP A 67 -5.92 6.96 -3.60
CA TRP A 67 -6.05 6.49 -4.97
C TRP A 67 -5.77 4.99 -5.09
N LEU A 68 -4.76 4.47 -4.40
CA LEU A 68 -4.48 3.03 -4.39
C LEU A 68 -5.64 2.21 -3.81
N PHE A 69 -6.34 2.70 -2.79
CA PHE A 69 -7.56 2.07 -2.27
C PHE A 69 -8.71 2.07 -3.28
N HIS A 70 -8.83 3.12 -4.08
CA HIS A 70 -9.76 3.14 -5.21
C HIS A 70 -9.38 2.08 -6.26
N LEU A 71 -8.10 2.01 -6.64
CA LEU A 71 -7.61 1.02 -7.62
C LEU A 71 -7.74 -0.43 -7.14
N LEU A 72 -7.63 -0.71 -5.83
CA LEU A 72 -7.84 -2.04 -5.26
C LEU A 72 -9.28 -2.56 -5.46
N GLN A 73 -10.24 -1.66 -5.65
CA GLN A 73 -11.65 -1.99 -5.87
C GLN A 73 -12.02 -2.05 -7.35
N HIS A 74 -11.09 -1.75 -8.26
CA HIS A 74 -11.33 -1.69 -9.69
C HIS A 74 -11.77 -3.04 -10.27
N GLU A 75 -12.60 -3.04 -11.32
CA GLU A 75 -13.10 -4.27 -11.96
C GLU A 75 -12.00 -5.08 -12.68
N LYS A 76 -11.05 -4.41 -13.31
CA LYS A 76 -9.90 -5.02 -14.00
C LYS A 76 -8.85 -5.53 -13.02
N GLY A 77 -8.49 -6.81 -13.13
CA GLY A 77 -7.51 -7.46 -12.25
C GLY A 77 -6.10 -6.88 -12.31
N ASN A 78 -5.66 -6.42 -13.48
CA ASN A 78 -4.31 -5.86 -13.66
C ASN A 78 -4.15 -4.53 -12.90
N ILE A 79 -5.17 -3.67 -12.92
CA ILE A 79 -5.20 -2.42 -12.15
C ILE A 79 -5.14 -2.72 -10.65
N ARG A 80 -5.95 -3.68 -10.16
CA ARG A 80 -5.89 -4.10 -8.75
C ARG A 80 -4.50 -4.62 -8.38
N TYR A 81 -3.91 -5.46 -9.22
CA TYR A 81 -2.60 -6.04 -8.95
C TYR A 81 -1.48 -4.99 -8.95
N ALA A 82 -1.56 -3.98 -9.83
CA ALA A 82 -0.66 -2.84 -9.81
C ALA A 82 -0.74 -2.07 -8.47
N ALA A 83 -1.95 -1.84 -7.96
CA ALA A 83 -2.15 -1.22 -6.65
C ALA A 83 -1.57 -2.06 -5.50
N VAL A 84 -1.77 -3.39 -5.51
CA VAL A 84 -1.15 -4.31 -4.55
C VAL A 84 0.38 -4.17 -4.55
N ARG A 85 1.00 -4.09 -5.73
CA ARG A 85 2.46 -3.93 -5.86
C ARG A 85 2.94 -2.58 -5.32
N MET A 86 2.25 -1.49 -5.66
CA MET A 86 2.61 -0.14 -5.19
C MET A 86 2.50 -0.04 -3.66
N LEU A 87 1.42 -0.56 -3.07
CA LEU A 87 1.27 -0.63 -1.60
C LEU A 87 2.37 -1.49 -0.97
N GLY A 88 2.66 -2.66 -1.54
CA GLY A 88 3.74 -3.53 -1.07
C GLY A 88 5.12 -2.87 -1.09
N ASN A 89 5.38 -1.99 -2.08
CA ASN A 89 6.63 -1.23 -2.15
C ASN A 89 6.79 -0.22 -1.02
N GLU A 90 5.68 0.32 -0.47
CA GLU A 90 5.71 1.24 0.67
C GLU A 90 5.78 0.55 2.02
N LEU A 91 5.24 -0.67 2.13
CA LEU A 91 5.32 -1.45 3.37
C LEU A 91 6.75 -1.72 3.81
N GLY A 92 7.66 -2.01 2.87
CA GLY A 92 9.07 -2.25 3.18
C GLY A 92 9.69 -1.09 3.97
N PRO A 93 9.74 0.15 3.43
CA PRO A 93 10.21 1.35 4.13
C PRO A 93 9.42 1.70 5.40
N LEU A 94 8.10 1.53 5.39
CA LEU A 94 7.25 1.85 6.53
C LEU A 94 7.50 0.94 7.73
N THR A 95 7.93 -0.30 7.51
CA THR A 95 8.12 -1.32 8.57
C THR A 95 9.57 -1.51 8.99
N VAL A 96 10.53 -0.75 8.45
CA VAL A 96 11.97 -0.95 8.75
C VAL A 96 12.26 -0.86 10.25
N HIS A 97 11.65 0.10 10.96
CA HIS A 97 11.87 0.28 12.39
C HIS A 97 11.29 -0.85 13.24
N ILE A 98 10.37 -1.64 12.67
CA ILE A 98 9.78 -2.82 13.31
C ILE A 98 10.68 -4.03 13.06
N ARG A 99 11.00 -4.30 11.79
CA ARG A 99 11.81 -5.47 11.37
C ARG A 99 13.28 -5.38 11.74
N CYS A 100 13.79 -4.16 11.96
CA CYS A 100 15.19 -3.90 12.30
C CYS A 100 15.27 -2.87 13.43
N PRO A 101 14.97 -3.23 14.69
CA PRO A 101 14.93 -2.29 15.82
C PRO A 101 16.27 -1.58 16.07
N ASP A 102 17.38 -2.26 15.78
CA ASP A 102 18.75 -1.71 15.93
C ASP A 102 19.12 -0.70 14.83
N TYR A 103 18.29 -0.57 13.79
CA TYR A 103 18.51 0.39 12.72
C TYR A 103 18.23 1.81 13.23
N LYS A 104 19.24 2.68 13.19
CA LYS A 104 19.13 4.09 13.62
C LYS A 104 18.19 4.87 12.71
N GLN A 105 16.92 4.91 13.07
CA GLN A 105 15.88 5.75 12.49
C GLN A 105 15.44 6.77 13.54
N SER A 106 15.09 7.99 13.12
CA SER A 106 14.60 9.00 14.06
C SER A 106 13.23 8.58 14.63
N LYS A 107 13.04 8.79 15.94
CA LYS A 107 11.80 8.44 16.65
C LYS A 107 10.55 9.08 16.04
N LEU A 108 10.66 10.34 15.60
CA LEU A 108 9.58 11.05 14.90
C LEU A 108 9.17 10.33 13.60
N LYS A 109 10.13 9.72 12.90
CA LYS A 109 9.87 8.97 11.66
C LYS A 109 9.21 7.63 11.97
N SER A 110 9.58 6.94 13.06
CA SER A 110 8.92 5.70 13.46
C SER A 110 7.48 5.92 13.95
N GLU A 111 7.22 6.95 14.76
CA GLU A 111 5.85 7.28 15.21
C GLU A 111 4.93 7.61 14.02
N ARG A 112 5.46 8.35 13.04
CA ARG A 112 4.73 8.64 11.82
C ARG A 112 4.48 7.38 10.98
N SER A 113 5.48 6.51 10.83
CA SER A 113 5.27 5.24 10.16
C SER A 113 4.21 4.40 10.86
N ASP A 114 4.22 4.33 12.20
CA ASP A 114 3.21 3.61 12.98
C ASP A 114 1.81 4.16 12.74
N PHE A 115 1.65 5.48 12.71
CA PHE A 115 0.37 6.12 12.39
C PHE A 115 -0.12 5.74 10.98
N ILE A 116 0.77 5.76 9.98
CA ILE A 116 0.43 5.38 8.60
C ILE A 116 0.05 3.90 8.52
N LEU A 117 0.81 3.00 9.16
CA LEU A 117 0.52 1.57 9.21
C LEU A 117 -0.82 1.29 9.88
N GLN A 118 -1.14 2.01 10.96
CA GLN A 118 -2.43 1.91 11.64
C GLN A 118 -3.58 2.34 10.72
N ASN A 119 -3.49 3.48 10.06
CA ASN A 119 -4.52 3.95 9.13
C ASN A 119 -4.68 3.00 7.94
N LEU A 120 -3.57 2.47 7.41
CA LEU A 120 -3.60 1.46 6.36
C LEU A 120 -4.34 0.20 6.83
N TYR A 121 -4.04 -0.31 8.02
CA TYR A 121 -4.73 -1.47 8.59
C TYR A 121 -6.24 -1.23 8.72
N ILE A 122 -6.65 -0.09 9.27
CA ILE A 122 -8.06 0.28 9.41
C ILE A 122 -8.74 0.34 8.04
N ALA A 123 -8.14 1.07 7.09
CA ALA A 123 -8.71 1.24 5.75
C ALA A 123 -8.90 -0.10 5.03
N LEU A 124 -7.89 -0.98 5.08
CA LEU A 124 -7.99 -2.32 4.46
C LEU A 124 -9.07 -3.17 5.13
N ASN A 125 -9.17 -3.16 6.46
CA ASN A 125 -10.21 -3.92 7.17
C ASN A 125 -11.62 -3.41 6.84
N ASN A 126 -11.82 -2.09 6.77
CA ASN A 126 -13.10 -1.51 6.37
C ASN A 126 -13.51 -1.98 4.96
N LEU A 127 -12.58 -1.94 4.00
CA LEU A 127 -12.83 -2.45 2.65
C LEU A 127 -13.15 -3.96 2.64
N LEU A 128 -12.52 -4.75 3.51
CA LEU A 128 -12.81 -6.18 3.61
C LEU A 128 -14.19 -6.47 4.20
N VAL A 129 -14.65 -5.66 5.17
CA VAL A 129 -15.99 -5.78 5.75
C VAL A 129 -17.04 -5.59 4.66
N ASP A 130 -16.88 -4.56 3.83
CA ASP A 130 -17.82 -4.23 2.75
C ASP A 130 -17.85 -5.30 1.64
N LEU A 131 -16.70 -5.93 1.38
CA LEU A 131 -16.54 -6.92 0.31
C LEU A 131 -16.73 -8.37 0.80
N TRP A 132 -17.00 -8.59 2.08
CA TRP A 132 -17.09 -9.94 2.62
C TRP A 132 -18.32 -10.68 2.10
N GLU A 133 -18.10 -11.92 1.65
CA GLU A 133 -19.16 -12.83 1.25
C GLU A 133 -18.96 -14.21 1.91
N PRO A 134 -20.04 -14.91 2.31
CA PRO A 134 -19.95 -16.23 2.94
C PRO A 134 -19.19 -17.27 2.11
N LYS A 135 -19.19 -17.13 0.77
CA LYS A 135 -18.46 -18.00 -0.15
C LYS A 135 -16.94 -18.02 0.09
N TYR A 136 -16.39 -16.99 0.75
CA TYR A 136 -14.97 -16.91 1.04
C TYR A 136 -14.54 -17.77 2.23
N LYS A 137 -15.46 -18.17 3.12
CA LYS A 137 -15.17 -19.00 4.31
C LYS A 137 -14.48 -20.34 4.00
N LYS A 138 -14.70 -20.90 2.81
CA LYS A 138 -14.13 -22.19 2.41
C LYS A 138 -12.64 -22.12 2.03
N TYR A 139 -12.08 -20.92 1.85
CA TYR A 139 -10.70 -20.75 1.41
C TYR A 139 -9.79 -20.51 2.61
N LYS A 140 -8.86 -21.45 2.85
CA LYS A 140 -7.88 -21.36 3.94
C LYS A 140 -6.74 -20.38 3.65
N TYR A 141 -6.36 -20.22 2.38
CA TYR A 141 -5.21 -19.41 1.98
C TYR A 141 -5.65 -18.29 1.04
N VAL A 142 -5.04 -17.11 1.19
CA VAL A 142 -5.28 -15.96 0.30
C VAL A 142 -4.99 -16.32 -1.16
N SER A 143 -3.97 -17.14 -1.41
CA SER A 143 -3.65 -17.64 -2.76
C SER A 143 -4.80 -18.41 -3.41
N SER A 144 -5.62 -19.10 -2.61
CA SER A 144 -6.76 -19.90 -3.07
C SER A 144 -8.04 -19.11 -3.29
N LEU A 145 -8.13 -17.85 -2.82
CA LEU A 145 -9.30 -17.01 -3.05
C LEU A 145 -9.53 -16.78 -4.55
N PRO A 146 -10.80 -16.61 -4.99
CA PRO A 146 -11.08 -16.19 -6.37
C PRO A 146 -10.50 -14.80 -6.63
N SER A 147 -10.12 -14.53 -7.88
CA SER A 147 -9.65 -13.19 -8.27
C SER A 147 -10.76 -12.16 -8.07
N GLY A 148 -10.44 -11.04 -7.43
CA GLY A 148 -11.39 -9.99 -7.11
C GLY A 148 -10.81 -9.01 -6.11
N SER A 149 -11.56 -7.93 -5.83
CA SER A 149 -11.16 -6.87 -4.90
C SER A 149 -10.87 -7.43 -3.50
N TYR A 150 -11.72 -8.34 -3.01
CA TYR A 150 -11.52 -9.01 -1.71
C TYR A 150 -10.14 -9.68 -1.60
N LYS A 151 -9.75 -10.48 -2.62
CA LYS A 151 -8.42 -11.12 -2.67
C LYS A 151 -7.30 -10.10 -2.74
N SER A 152 -7.44 -9.07 -3.57
CA SER A 152 -6.41 -8.03 -3.73
C SER A 152 -6.14 -7.29 -2.41
N ILE A 153 -7.19 -6.95 -1.66
CA ILE A 153 -7.07 -6.30 -0.36
C ILE A 153 -6.45 -7.27 0.66
N GLN A 154 -6.88 -8.53 0.69
CA GLN A 154 -6.28 -9.57 1.52
C GLN A 154 -4.77 -9.73 1.24
N MET A 155 -4.33 -9.65 0.00
CA MET A 155 -2.90 -9.72 -0.34
C MET A 155 -2.09 -8.58 0.29
N VAL A 156 -2.63 -7.36 0.30
CA VAL A 156 -1.97 -6.22 0.96
C VAL A 156 -1.98 -6.41 2.47
N LEU A 157 -3.12 -6.82 3.05
CA LEU A 157 -3.23 -7.04 4.48
C LEU A 157 -2.28 -8.14 4.97
N SER A 158 -2.22 -9.29 4.28
CA SER A 158 -1.27 -10.36 4.61
C SER A 158 0.17 -9.89 4.51
N ARG A 159 0.51 -9.02 3.55
CA ARG A 159 1.85 -8.46 3.44
C ARG A 159 2.17 -7.51 4.60
N LEU A 160 1.21 -6.67 4.98
CA LEU A 160 1.32 -5.78 6.14
C LEU A 160 1.55 -6.58 7.42
N GLU A 161 0.77 -7.63 7.65
CA GLU A 161 0.91 -8.50 8.83
C GLU A 161 2.26 -9.22 8.87
N TYR A 162 2.73 -9.69 7.72
CA TYR A 162 4.04 -10.31 7.58
C TYR A 162 5.18 -9.32 7.89
N ASP A 163 5.13 -8.12 7.31
CA ASP A 163 6.20 -7.12 7.47
C ASP A 163 6.18 -6.45 8.86
N CYS A 164 5.03 -6.36 9.54
CA CYS A 164 4.92 -5.79 10.90
C CYS A 164 5.25 -6.80 12.02
N GLU A 165 5.29 -8.10 11.74
CA GLU A 165 5.44 -9.16 12.75
C GLU A 165 4.26 -9.26 13.75
N GLU A 166 4.08 -10.46 14.31
CA GLU A 166 2.91 -10.82 15.13
C GLU A 166 2.75 -9.93 16.37
N GLN A 167 3.85 -9.63 17.07
CA GLN A 167 3.81 -8.84 18.31
C GLN A 167 3.33 -7.41 18.07
N TYR A 168 3.73 -6.79 16.96
CA TYR A 168 3.25 -5.48 16.60
C TYR A 168 1.77 -5.51 16.26
N MET A 169 1.34 -6.52 15.49
CA MET A 169 -0.07 -6.68 15.10
C MET A 169 -0.97 -6.88 16.31
N ILE A 170 -0.52 -7.62 17.34
CA ILE A 170 -1.22 -7.74 18.62
C ILE A 170 -1.40 -6.36 19.28
N LYS A 171 -0.33 -5.58 19.41
CA LYS A 171 -0.38 -4.23 19.99
C LYS A 171 -1.29 -3.31 19.20
N LEU A 172 -1.25 -3.39 17.86
CA LEU A 172 -2.09 -2.61 16.97
C LEU A 172 -3.57 -2.93 17.19
N ARG A 173 -3.94 -4.21 17.20
CA ARG A 173 -5.31 -4.66 17.47
C ARG A 173 -5.79 -4.28 18.87
N GLN A 174 -4.93 -4.38 19.88
CA GLN A 174 -5.26 -3.92 21.24
C GLN A 174 -5.56 -2.43 21.28
N LYS A 175 -4.72 -1.58 20.66
CA LYS A 175 -4.97 -0.14 20.57
C LYS A 175 -6.30 0.19 19.89
N LEU A 176 -6.65 -0.55 18.83
CA LEU A 176 -7.91 -0.37 18.11
C LEU A 176 -9.12 -0.84 18.92
N ASN A 177 -9.03 -1.96 19.63
CA ASN A 177 -10.09 -2.45 20.52
C ASN A 177 -10.30 -1.56 21.74
N ILE A 178 -9.25 -0.90 22.24
CA ILE A 178 -9.37 0.12 23.30
C ILE A 178 -10.12 1.36 22.76
N CYS A 179 -10.07 1.62 21.45
CA CYS A 179 -10.79 2.73 20.79
C CYS A 179 -12.16 2.33 20.19
N SER A 180 -12.60 1.07 20.25
CA SER A 180 -13.89 0.62 19.73
C SER A 180 -14.49 -0.50 20.59
N PRO A 181 -15.58 -0.25 21.33
CA PRO A 181 -16.34 -1.31 21.98
C PRO A 181 -17.31 -1.93 20.97
N ALA A 182 -16.81 -2.77 20.05
CA ALA A 182 -17.60 -3.79 19.36
C ALA A 182 -16.69 -4.70 18.54
N SER A 183 -16.75 -5.98 18.88
CA SER A 183 -16.11 -7.12 18.22
C SER A 183 -16.29 -7.15 16.71
N ILE A 184 -15.20 -6.99 15.97
CA ILE A 184 -15.07 -7.52 14.61
C ILE A 184 -14.52 -8.95 14.75
N PRO A 185 -15.19 -9.99 14.22
CA PRO A 185 -14.64 -11.32 14.24
C PRO A 185 -13.43 -11.37 13.30
N VAL A 186 -12.27 -11.67 13.87
CA VAL A 186 -11.11 -12.11 13.09
C VAL A 186 -11.39 -13.56 12.67
N PRO A 187 -11.17 -13.93 11.39
CA PRO A 187 -11.32 -15.31 10.93
C PRO A 187 -10.38 -16.30 11.62
#